data_AF-A0A952KB49-F1
#
_entry.id   AF-A0A952KB49-F1
#
_cell.length_a   1.000
_cell.length_b   1.000
_cell.length_c   1.000
_cell.angle_alpha   90.00
_cell.angle_beta   90.00
_cell.angle_gamma   90.00
#
_symmetry.space_group_name_H-M   'P 1'
#
loop_
_entity.id
_entity.type
_entity.pdbx_description
1 polymer ?
#
loop_
_entity_poly.entity_id
_entity_poly.type
_entity_poly.pdbx_seq_one_letter_code
_entity_poly.pdbx_strand_id
1 'polypeptide(L)'
;EFGFATAPLVVEGCIMMRKCHLNTCPVGVATQDPVLRQKFSGKPEHVVNYFFFVAEEARQLMAQLGVRKFDDLIGRADLLDTQKGIEHWKASGLDFGRLFYQPNVPADVPRMHVMEQDHALGKALDVRLIEKSKAAIEKGEKVQFIEVARNVNRTVGAMLSGELTRHHPQGLPDDTLRIQLEGTGGQSFGAFLAKGITMYLIGDANDYTGKGLSGGRIVVRPSIDFRGDAVKNTIVGNTVLYGATTGEAFFSGVAGERFAVRLSGATAVVEGTGDHGCEYMTGGTVAVLGKTGRNFAAGMSGGVAYVYDEDGLFATRCNTSMVSMDRVVTTSEQHTHDQADWHAE
;
A
#
# COMPACT_ATOMS: atom_id res chain seq x y z
N GLU A 1 -12.46 -17.25 10.97
CA GLU A 1 -11.05 -17.14 11.39
C GLU A 1 -11.00 -16.60 12.82
N PHE A 2 -9.99 -17.01 13.62
CA PHE A 2 -9.73 -16.47 14.96
C PHE A 2 -8.35 -15.83 15.01
N GLY A 3 -8.26 -14.56 15.36
CA GLY A 3 -7.00 -13.84 15.51
C GLY A 3 -6.54 -13.81 16.97
N PHE A 4 -5.31 -14.26 17.22
CA PHE A 4 -4.68 -14.20 18.54
C PHE A 4 -3.46 -13.29 18.48
N ALA A 5 -3.45 -12.22 19.29
CA ALA A 5 -2.34 -11.25 19.33
C ALA A 5 -1.59 -11.32 20.67
N THR A 6 -2.25 -10.95 21.77
CA THR A 6 -1.57 -10.83 23.07
C THR A 6 -1.19 -12.17 23.69
N ALA A 7 -2.03 -13.20 23.60
CA ALA A 7 -1.73 -14.47 24.24
C ALA A 7 -0.47 -15.16 23.67
N PRO A 8 -0.24 -15.22 22.34
CA PRO A 8 1.03 -15.66 21.79
C PRO A 8 2.23 -14.86 22.32
N LEU A 9 2.13 -13.52 22.41
CA LEU A 9 3.20 -12.69 22.98
C LEU A 9 3.50 -13.04 24.44
N VAL A 10 2.48 -13.34 25.25
CA VAL A 10 2.64 -13.76 26.65
C VAL A 10 3.35 -15.10 26.74
N VAL A 11 2.96 -16.05 25.89
CA VAL A 11 3.58 -17.38 25.79
C VAL A 11 5.04 -17.28 25.34
N GLU A 12 5.38 -16.29 24.52
CA GLU A 12 6.75 -15.97 24.12
C GLU A 12 7.55 -15.19 25.19
N GLY A 13 6.94 -14.85 26.33
CA GLY A 13 7.61 -14.25 27.48
C GLY A 13 7.16 -12.84 27.85
N CYS A 14 6.16 -12.27 27.18
CA CYS A 14 5.61 -10.97 27.57
C CYS A 14 4.99 -11.05 28.97
N ILE A 15 5.53 -10.24 29.89
CA ILE A 15 5.05 -10.14 31.27
C ILE A 15 3.99 -9.03 31.47
N MET A 16 3.37 -8.56 30.38
CA MET A 16 2.33 -7.53 30.39
C MET A 16 2.73 -6.22 31.10
N MET A 17 3.99 -5.81 30.97
CA MET A 17 4.53 -4.58 31.60
C MET A 17 3.94 -3.27 31.03
N ARG A 18 3.36 -3.32 29.81
CA ARG A 18 2.75 -2.16 29.11
C ARG A 18 3.70 -0.99 28.81
N LYS A 19 4.99 -1.27 28.62
CA LYS A 19 6.03 -0.29 28.22
C LYS A 19 6.54 -0.45 26.79
N CYS A 20 5.73 -1.06 25.91
CA CYS A 20 6.14 -1.35 24.52
C CYS A 20 6.57 -0.09 23.75
N HIS A 21 5.89 1.04 23.99
CA HIS A 21 6.18 2.35 23.35
C HIS A 21 7.49 3.00 23.81
N LEU A 22 8.11 2.52 24.90
CA LEU A 22 9.33 3.10 25.47
C LEU A 22 10.60 2.40 25.00
N ASN A 23 10.51 1.41 24.11
CA ASN A 23 11.64 0.59 23.65
C ASN A 23 12.42 -0.14 24.77
N THR A 24 11.85 -0.26 25.98
CA THR A 24 12.52 -0.76 27.19
C THR A 24 11.96 -2.10 27.67
N CYS A 25 11.51 -2.95 26.74
CA CYS A 25 10.95 -4.26 27.09
C CYS A 25 12.02 -5.13 27.80
N PRO A 26 11.80 -5.53 29.07
CA PRO A 26 12.83 -6.22 29.86
C PRO A 26 13.09 -7.66 29.42
N VAL A 27 12.19 -8.21 28.59
CA VAL A 27 12.18 -9.61 28.12
C VAL A 27 12.40 -9.71 26.61
N GLY A 28 12.81 -8.62 25.96
CA GLY A 28 13.18 -8.65 24.54
C GLY A 28 12.04 -8.82 23.53
N VAL A 29 10.77 -8.79 23.97
CA VAL A 29 9.60 -8.97 23.08
C VAL A 29 9.33 -7.73 22.22
N ALA A 30 9.12 -6.56 22.84
CA ALA A 30 8.73 -5.32 22.15
C ALA A 30 9.82 -4.23 22.31
N THR A 31 10.98 -4.46 21.68
CA THR A 31 12.13 -3.55 21.70
C THR A 31 13.02 -3.77 20.48
N GLN A 32 13.62 -2.70 19.96
CA GLN A 32 14.66 -2.71 18.94
C GLN A 32 16.08 -2.59 19.54
N ASP A 33 16.21 -2.36 20.85
CA ASP A 33 17.51 -2.31 21.54
C ASP A 33 18.21 -3.69 21.47
N PRO A 34 19.43 -3.78 20.90
CA PRO A 34 20.13 -5.05 20.74
C PRO A 34 20.41 -5.79 22.07
N VAL A 35 20.69 -5.07 23.15
CA VAL A 35 20.99 -5.64 24.47
C VAL A 35 19.72 -6.21 25.10
N LEU A 36 18.60 -5.51 24.96
CA LEU A 36 17.31 -6.01 25.47
C LEU A 36 16.76 -7.15 24.63
N ARG A 37 16.96 -7.14 23.30
CA ARG A 37 16.56 -8.23 22.39
C ARG A 37 17.26 -9.56 22.73
N GLN A 38 18.51 -9.53 23.20
CA GLN A 38 19.21 -10.73 23.67
C GLN A 38 18.53 -11.41 24.87
N LYS A 39 17.63 -10.71 25.58
CA LYS A 39 16.85 -11.29 26.69
C LYS A 39 15.62 -12.07 26.23
N PHE A 40 15.30 -12.06 24.93
CA PHE A 40 14.20 -12.83 24.37
C PHE A 40 14.49 -14.33 24.47
N SER A 41 13.63 -15.05 25.18
CA SER A 41 13.74 -16.50 25.41
C SER A 41 12.56 -17.30 24.86
N GLY A 42 11.63 -16.62 24.16
CA GLY A 42 10.51 -17.26 23.49
C GLY A 42 10.99 -18.23 22.41
N LYS A 43 10.31 -19.36 22.29
CA LYS A 43 10.60 -20.36 21.26
C LYS A 43 9.33 -20.72 20.50
N PRO A 44 9.43 -21.09 19.21
CA PRO A 44 8.28 -21.53 18.41
C PRO A 44 7.46 -22.64 19.10
N GLU A 45 8.12 -23.55 19.81
CA GLU A 45 7.46 -24.66 20.52
C GLU A 45 6.51 -24.17 21.61
N HIS A 46 6.78 -23.01 22.24
CA HIS A 46 5.88 -22.46 23.25
C HIS A 46 4.53 -22.07 22.61
N VAL A 47 4.58 -21.41 21.45
CA VAL A 47 3.39 -20.99 20.69
C VAL A 47 2.61 -22.20 20.17
N VAL A 48 3.32 -23.20 19.63
CA VAL A 48 2.73 -24.47 19.19
C VAL A 48 2.00 -25.17 20.33
N ASN A 49 2.66 -25.32 21.49
CA ASN A 49 2.05 -25.94 22.66
C ASN A 49 0.83 -25.17 23.18
N TYR A 50 0.89 -23.84 23.19
CA TYR A 50 -0.25 -23.01 23.55
C TYR A 50 -1.45 -23.26 22.64
N PHE A 51 -1.27 -23.30 21.32
CA PHE A 51 -2.36 -23.58 20.40
C PHE A 51 -2.86 -25.02 20.49
N PHE A 52 -2.00 -25.98 20.83
CA PHE A 52 -2.47 -27.33 21.18
C PHE A 52 -3.38 -27.32 22.40
N PHE A 53 -3.05 -26.57 23.45
CA PHE A 53 -3.92 -26.45 24.63
C PHE A 53 -5.24 -25.76 24.31
N VAL A 54 -5.23 -24.66 23.55
CA VAL A 54 -6.45 -23.97 23.12
C VAL A 54 -7.33 -24.89 22.27
N ALA A 55 -6.73 -25.63 21.33
CA ALA A 55 -7.46 -26.58 20.50
C ALA A 55 -7.97 -27.78 21.30
N GLU A 56 -7.22 -28.25 22.31
CA GLU A 56 -7.66 -29.31 23.21
C GLU A 56 -8.88 -28.88 24.03
N GLU A 57 -8.80 -27.72 24.66
CA GLU A 57 -9.90 -27.16 25.44
C GLU A 57 -11.14 -26.96 24.57
N ALA A 58 -10.99 -26.41 23.37
CA ALA A 58 -12.09 -26.28 22.41
C ALA A 58 -12.74 -27.65 22.10
N ARG A 59 -11.94 -28.70 21.87
CA ARG A 59 -12.45 -30.05 21.62
C ARG A 59 -13.15 -30.66 22.84
N GLN A 60 -12.65 -30.39 24.04
CA GLN A 60 -13.30 -30.82 25.28
C GLN A 60 -14.67 -30.15 25.45
N LEU A 61 -14.77 -28.85 25.19
CA LEU A 61 -16.04 -28.11 25.21
C LEU A 61 -17.00 -28.62 24.12
N MET A 62 -16.50 -28.86 22.90
CA MET A 62 -17.27 -29.48 21.82
C MET A 62 -17.85 -30.84 22.23
N ALA A 63 -17.04 -31.68 22.87
CA ALA A 63 -17.47 -33.00 23.36
C ALA A 63 -18.56 -32.89 24.43
N GLN A 64 -18.47 -31.91 25.34
CA GLN A 64 -19.52 -31.64 26.34
C GLN A 64 -20.85 -31.21 25.69
N LEU A 65 -20.78 -30.49 24.58
CA LEU A 65 -21.95 -30.09 23.79
C LEU A 65 -22.44 -31.21 22.84
N GLY A 66 -21.75 -32.35 22.77
CA GLY A 66 -22.09 -33.44 21.87
C GLY A 66 -21.79 -33.15 20.39
N VAL A 67 -20.92 -32.19 20.09
CA VAL A 67 -20.59 -31.74 18.74
C VAL A 67 -19.23 -32.27 18.31
N ARG A 68 -19.15 -32.90 17.13
CA ARG A 68 -17.92 -33.55 16.65
C ARG A 68 -17.09 -32.66 15.72
N LYS A 69 -17.73 -31.85 14.87
CA LYS A 69 -17.04 -30.97 13.92
C LYS A 69 -17.19 -29.52 14.37
N PHE A 70 -16.11 -28.77 14.27
CA PHE A 70 -16.11 -27.36 14.69
C PHE A 70 -17.10 -26.53 13.86
N ASP A 71 -17.19 -26.82 12.56
CA ASP A 71 -18.12 -26.20 11.62
C ASP A 71 -19.58 -26.25 12.08
N ASP A 72 -19.97 -27.33 12.78
CA ASP A 72 -21.33 -27.51 13.30
C ASP A 72 -21.64 -26.57 14.48
N LEU A 73 -20.63 -25.92 15.09
CA LEU A 73 -20.79 -24.87 16.10
C LEU A 73 -20.95 -23.46 15.51
N ILE A 74 -20.53 -23.25 14.26
CA ILE A 74 -20.49 -21.91 13.67
C ILE A 74 -21.92 -21.37 13.54
N GLY A 75 -22.18 -20.22 14.18
CA GLY A 75 -23.50 -19.58 14.18
C GLY A 75 -24.54 -20.19 15.15
N ARG A 76 -24.17 -21.19 15.96
CA ARG A 76 -25.07 -21.85 16.93
C ARG A 76 -25.23 -21.07 18.24
N ALA A 77 -25.69 -19.82 18.16
CA ALA A 77 -26.03 -19.02 19.33
C ALA A 77 -27.09 -19.68 20.25
N ASP A 78 -27.89 -20.61 19.73
CA ASP A 78 -28.85 -21.43 20.50
C ASP A 78 -28.18 -22.39 21.51
N LEU A 79 -26.88 -22.65 21.38
CA LEU A 79 -26.10 -23.43 22.34
C LEU A 79 -25.55 -22.57 23.50
N LEU A 80 -25.78 -21.25 23.46
CA LEU A 80 -25.36 -20.33 24.50
C LEU A 80 -26.52 -20.08 25.46
N ASP A 81 -26.23 -20.15 26.75
CA ASP A 81 -27.15 -19.75 27.81
C ASP A 81 -26.54 -18.64 28.64
N THR A 82 -27.39 -17.78 29.19
CA THR A 82 -27.01 -16.73 30.12
C THR A 82 -27.24 -17.24 31.54
N GLN A 83 -26.22 -17.16 32.40
CA GLN A 83 -26.45 -17.37 33.82
C GLN A 83 -27.41 -16.31 34.34
N LYS A 84 -28.50 -16.74 35.00
CA LYS A 84 -29.44 -15.84 35.68
C LYS A 84 -28.72 -15.17 36.84
N GLY A 85 -28.33 -13.91 36.66
CA GLY A 85 -27.90 -13.04 37.75
C GLY A 85 -26.43 -13.18 38.12
N ILE A 86 -25.62 -12.23 37.67
CA ILE A 86 -24.63 -11.68 38.59
C ILE A 86 -25.46 -10.82 39.55
N GLU A 87 -25.47 -11.09 40.85
CA GLU A 87 -26.19 -10.28 41.88
C GLU A 87 -25.71 -8.81 41.95
N HIS A 88 -24.81 -8.43 41.03
CA HIS A 88 -24.23 -7.12 40.91
C HIS A 88 -25.17 -6.16 40.17
N TRP A 89 -25.61 -5.12 40.86
CA TRP A 89 -26.53 -4.08 40.36
C TRP A 89 -26.18 -3.49 38.97
N LYS A 90 -24.90 -3.37 38.61
CA LYS A 90 -24.47 -2.87 37.28
C LYS A 90 -24.81 -3.81 36.11
N ALA A 91 -25.06 -5.09 36.36
CA ALA A 91 -25.47 -6.06 35.34
C ALA A 91 -27.00 -6.07 35.15
N SER A 92 -27.75 -5.35 36.01
CA SER A 92 -29.21 -5.26 35.92
C SER A 92 -29.62 -4.60 34.60
N GLY A 93 -30.47 -5.28 33.82
CA GLY A 93 -31.02 -4.77 32.57
C GLY A 93 -30.16 -4.99 31.33
N LEU A 94 -29.09 -5.80 31.39
CA LEU A 94 -28.37 -6.22 30.19
C LEU A 94 -29.24 -7.18 29.35
N ASP A 95 -29.51 -6.79 28.10
CA ASP A 95 -30.23 -7.59 27.11
C ASP A 95 -29.29 -8.01 25.98
N PHE A 96 -29.04 -9.32 25.87
CA PHE A 96 -28.21 -9.93 24.83
C PHE A 96 -29.01 -10.43 23.64
N GLY A 97 -30.32 -10.17 23.57
CA GLY A 97 -31.20 -10.66 22.51
C GLY A 97 -30.72 -10.32 21.10
N ARG A 98 -30.10 -9.15 20.91
CA ARG A 98 -29.49 -8.77 19.61
C ARG A 98 -28.23 -9.58 19.26
N LEU A 99 -27.46 -10.00 20.26
CA LEU A 99 -26.23 -10.77 20.07
C LEU A 99 -26.53 -12.24 19.79
N PHE A 100 -27.54 -12.80 20.46
CA PHE A 100 -27.95 -14.20 20.30
C PHE A 100 -29.06 -14.41 19.27
N TYR A 101 -29.50 -13.35 18.59
CA TYR A 101 -30.54 -13.45 17.57
C TYR A 101 -30.11 -14.43 16.47
N GLN A 102 -30.96 -15.42 16.22
CA GLN A 102 -30.83 -16.32 15.08
C GLN A 102 -31.91 -15.98 14.04
N PRO A 103 -31.54 -15.77 12.77
CA PRO A 103 -32.53 -15.54 11.73
C PRO A 103 -33.39 -16.80 11.54
N ASN A 104 -34.70 -16.61 11.38
CA ASN A 104 -35.63 -17.69 11.13
C ASN A 104 -35.53 -18.14 9.66
N VAL A 105 -34.53 -18.97 9.36
CA VAL A 105 -34.28 -19.54 8.04
C VAL A 105 -34.40 -21.07 8.08
N PRO A 106 -34.80 -21.70 6.96
CA PRO A 106 -34.80 -23.16 6.83
C PRO A 106 -33.45 -23.82 7.17
N ALA A 107 -33.49 -25.10 7.57
CA ALA A 107 -32.30 -25.84 8.04
C ALA A 107 -31.25 -26.08 6.95
N ASP A 108 -31.65 -26.03 5.67
CA ASP A 108 -30.78 -26.15 4.50
C ASP A 108 -30.03 -24.86 4.17
N VAL A 109 -30.40 -23.72 4.78
CA VAL A 109 -29.66 -22.47 4.63
C VAL A 109 -28.35 -22.54 5.44
N PRO A 110 -27.18 -22.43 4.78
CA PRO A 110 -25.89 -22.50 5.47
C PRO A 110 -25.74 -21.39 6.51
N ARG A 111 -25.25 -21.76 7.70
CA ARG A 111 -24.92 -20.81 8.79
C ARG A 111 -23.45 -20.42 8.83
N MET A 112 -22.67 -20.96 7.89
CA MET A 112 -21.24 -20.72 7.73
C MET A 112 -20.91 -20.38 6.28
N HIS A 113 -19.68 -19.96 6.05
CA HIS A 113 -19.17 -19.67 4.72
C HIS A 113 -19.06 -20.97 3.90
N VAL A 114 -19.82 -21.08 2.80
CA VAL A 114 -19.82 -22.27 1.92
C VAL A 114 -19.60 -21.96 0.44
N MET A 115 -19.38 -20.70 0.07
CA MET A 115 -19.19 -20.29 -1.32
C MET A 115 -17.94 -19.46 -1.45
N GLU A 116 -17.14 -19.71 -2.48
CA GLU A 116 -16.03 -18.85 -2.84
C GLU A 116 -16.53 -17.55 -3.49
N GLN A 117 -15.73 -16.50 -3.40
CA GLN A 117 -16.02 -15.22 -4.05
C GLN A 117 -15.39 -15.20 -5.45
N ASP A 118 -16.20 -15.05 -6.49
CA ASP A 118 -15.69 -14.77 -7.84
C ASP A 118 -15.52 -13.26 -8.05
N HIS A 119 -14.26 -12.82 -8.09
CA HIS A 119 -13.90 -11.43 -8.37
C HIS A 119 -13.82 -11.10 -9.87
N ALA A 120 -14.16 -12.05 -10.76
CA ALA A 120 -14.13 -11.93 -12.21
C ALA A 120 -12.77 -11.48 -12.78
N LEU A 121 -11.66 -11.86 -12.13
CA LEU A 121 -10.30 -11.48 -12.53
C LEU A 121 -9.92 -11.96 -13.93
N GLY A 122 -10.56 -13.02 -14.44
CA GLY A 122 -10.38 -13.50 -15.81
C GLY A 122 -10.77 -12.47 -16.89
N LYS A 123 -11.50 -11.40 -16.53
CA LYS A 123 -11.86 -10.29 -17.45
C LYS A 123 -10.91 -9.10 -17.35
N ALA A 124 -9.90 -9.15 -16.48
CA ALA A 124 -8.96 -8.05 -16.32
C ALA A 124 -8.09 -7.87 -17.56
N LEU A 125 -7.73 -6.62 -17.85
CA LEU A 125 -6.85 -6.29 -18.99
C LEU A 125 -5.50 -7.03 -18.90
N ASP A 126 -4.99 -7.21 -17.68
CA ASP A 126 -3.72 -7.88 -17.43
C ASP A 126 -3.66 -9.32 -17.92
N VAL A 127 -4.78 -10.04 -18.04
CA VAL A 127 -4.77 -11.39 -18.62
C VAL A 127 -4.17 -11.36 -20.03
N ARG A 128 -4.57 -10.37 -20.82
CA ARG A 128 -4.05 -10.14 -22.17
C ARG A 128 -2.64 -9.56 -22.15
N LEU A 129 -2.30 -8.69 -21.19
CA LEU A 129 -0.94 -8.17 -21.05
C LEU A 129 0.05 -9.30 -20.74
N ILE A 130 -0.29 -10.20 -19.81
CA ILE A 130 0.50 -11.38 -19.45
C ILE A 130 0.70 -12.29 -20.68
N GLU A 131 -0.38 -12.58 -21.41
CA GLU A 131 -0.30 -13.40 -22.62
C GLU A 131 0.68 -12.83 -23.65
N LYS A 132 0.60 -11.52 -23.91
CA LYS A 132 1.51 -10.82 -24.83
C LYS A 132 2.94 -10.70 -24.30
N SER A 133 3.14 -10.86 -22.99
CA SER A 133 4.43 -10.69 -22.31
C SER A 133 5.13 -12.01 -22.01
N LYS A 134 4.59 -13.16 -22.44
CA LYS A 134 5.16 -14.49 -22.14
C LYS A 134 6.65 -14.61 -22.45
N ALA A 135 7.11 -14.09 -23.59
CA ALA A 135 8.53 -14.15 -23.95
C ALA A 135 9.43 -13.39 -22.94
N ALA A 136 8.98 -12.23 -22.46
CA ALA A 136 9.68 -11.49 -21.41
C ALA A 136 9.64 -12.22 -20.07
N ILE A 137 8.47 -12.75 -19.68
CA ILE A 137 8.27 -13.42 -18.39
C ILE A 137 9.03 -14.75 -18.33
N GLU A 138 8.99 -15.58 -19.38
CA GLU A 138 9.58 -16.91 -19.37
C GLU A 138 11.08 -16.89 -19.68
N LYS A 139 11.53 -15.95 -20.52
CA LYS A 139 12.91 -15.96 -21.06
C LYS A 139 13.71 -14.68 -20.84
N GLY A 140 13.07 -13.62 -20.33
CA GLY A 140 13.72 -12.31 -20.21
C GLY A 140 13.95 -11.61 -21.55
N GLU A 141 13.23 -12.00 -22.60
CA GLU A 141 13.35 -11.38 -23.92
C GLU A 141 12.70 -9.98 -23.94
N LYS A 142 13.23 -9.08 -24.77
CA LYS A 142 12.62 -7.76 -24.97
C LYS A 142 11.31 -7.89 -25.73
N VAL A 143 10.25 -7.30 -25.18
CA VAL A 143 8.90 -7.33 -25.74
C VAL A 143 8.33 -5.91 -25.76
N GLN A 144 7.77 -5.53 -26.90
CA GLN A 144 7.07 -4.26 -27.06
C GLN A 144 5.75 -4.47 -27.82
N PHE A 145 4.67 -3.87 -27.31
CA PHE A 145 3.38 -3.87 -28.00
C PHE A 145 2.51 -2.70 -27.58
N ILE A 146 1.44 -2.48 -28.35
CA ILE A 146 0.42 -1.47 -28.11
C ILE A 146 -0.86 -2.13 -27.59
N GLU A 147 -1.53 -1.48 -26.65
CA GLU A 147 -2.86 -1.83 -26.16
C GLU A 147 -3.75 -0.62 -25.90
N VAL A 148 -5.04 -0.86 -25.72
CA VAL A 148 -6.01 0.19 -25.34
C VAL A 148 -6.40 0.03 -23.87
N ALA A 149 -6.34 1.13 -23.13
CA ALA A 149 -6.84 1.23 -21.77
C ALA A 149 -8.09 2.11 -21.71
N ARG A 150 -9.07 1.70 -20.91
CA ARG A 150 -10.27 2.47 -20.59
C ARG A 150 -10.36 2.64 -19.08
N ASN A 151 -11.09 3.65 -18.62
CA ASN A 151 -11.25 3.92 -17.18
C ASN A 151 -11.77 2.71 -16.37
N VAL A 152 -12.55 1.81 -16.99
CA VAL A 152 -13.04 0.57 -16.38
C VAL A 152 -11.94 -0.48 -16.17
N ASN A 153 -10.83 -0.37 -16.90
CA ASN A 153 -9.63 -1.19 -16.70
C ASN A 153 -8.86 -0.61 -15.51
N ARG A 154 -9.16 -1.13 -14.32
CA ARG A 154 -8.49 -0.76 -13.07
C ARG A 154 -7.25 -1.63 -12.85
N THR A 155 -6.30 -1.12 -12.07
CA THR A 155 -5.10 -1.86 -11.63
C THR A 155 -4.28 -2.45 -12.79
N VAL A 156 -4.29 -1.79 -13.95
CA VAL A 156 -3.59 -2.29 -15.15
C VAL A 156 -2.10 -2.39 -14.85
N GLY A 157 -1.53 -3.57 -15.10
CA GLY A 157 -0.12 -3.88 -14.87
C GLY A 157 0.16 -4.55 -13.52
N ALA A 158 -0.78 -4.60 -12.58
CA ALA A 158 -0.55 -5.17 -11.26
C ALA A 158 -0.45 -6.71 -11.28
N MET A 159 -1.32 -7.41 -12.01
CA MET A 159 -1.22 -8.87 -12.16
C MET A 159 -0.02 -9.23 -13.02
N LEU A 160 0.26 -8.46 -14.07
CA LEU A 160 1.46 -8.60 -14.89
C LEU A 160 2.73 -8.48 -14.04
N SER A 161 2.79 -7.45 -13.19
CA SER A 161 3.90 -7.24 -12.26
C SER A 161 4.09 -8.44 -11.33
N GLY A 162 3.00 -8.90 -10.71
CA GLY A 162 3.02 -10.09 -9.85
C GLY A 162 3.51 -11.36 -10.59
N GLU A 163 3.08 -11.55 -11.83
CA GLU A 163 3.51 -12.68 -12.65
C GLU A 163 4.98 -12.60 -13.05
N LEU A 164 5.46 -11.41 -13.41
CA LEU A 164 6.87 -11.16 -13.67
C LEU A 164 7.71 -11.40 -12.41
N THR A 165 7.31 -10.89 -11.25
CA THR A 165 8.04 -11.08 -9.98
C THR A 165 8.10 -12.55 -9.55
N ARG A 166 7.09 -13.37 -9.85
CA ARG A 166 7.13 -14.82 -9.60
C ARG A 166 8.25 -15.52 -10.38
N HIS A 167 8.51 -15.08 -11.60
CA HIS A 167 9.54 -15.64 -12.48
C HIS A 167 10.91 -14.99 -12.26
N HIS A 168 10.91 -13.68 -12.05
CA HIS A 168 12.09 -12.83 -11.89
C HIS A 168 11.96 -11.97 -10.62
N PRO A 169 12.25 -12.52 -9.42
CA PRO A 169 12.11 -11.79 -8.16
C PRO A 169 12.93 -10.50 -8.08
N GLN A 170 14.03 -10.42 -8.84
CA GLN A 170 14.90 -9.24 -8.93
C GLN A 170 14.47 -8.25 -10.04
N GLY A 171 13.38 -8.56 -10.74
CA GLY A 171 12.94 -7.87 -11.95
C GLY A 171 13.78 -8.21 -13.19
N LEU A 172 13.50 -7.48 -14.28
CA LEU A 172 14.23 -7.57 -15.54
C LEU A 172 15.11 -6.32 -15.76
N PRO A 173 16.05 -6.35 -16.73
CA PRO A 173 16.70 -5.13 -17.18
C PRO A 173 15.69 -4.05 -17.58
N ASP A 174 16.07 -2.78 -17.45
CA ASP A 174 15.19 -1.67 -17.75
C ASP A 174 14.64 -1.73 -19.19
N ASP A 175 13.37 -1.33 -19.35
CA ASP A 175 12.65 -1.32 -20.63
C ASP A 175 12.60 -2.68 -21.36
N THR A 176 12.73 -3.80 -20.63
CA THR A 176 12.60 -5.14 -21.23
C THR A 176 11.18 -5.39 -21.71
N LEU A 177 10.17 -4.97 -20.94
CA LEU A 177 8.77 -5.06 -21.33
C LEU A 177 8.18 -3.66 -21.48
N ARG A 178 8.02 -3.19 -22.72
CA ARG A 178 7.49 -1.87 -23.02
C ARG A 178 6.06 -1.95 -23.56
N ILE A 179 5.11 -1.44 -22.79
CA ILE A 179 3.70 -1.45 -23.15
C ILE A 179 3.27 -0.02 -23.42
N GLN A 180 2.97 0.30 -24.67
CA GLN A 180 2.28 1.53 -25.01
C GLN A 180 0.78 1.32 -24.84
N LEU A 181 0.12 2.19 -24.08
CA LEU A 181 -1.32 2.19 -23.91
C LEU A 181 -1.92 3.48 -24.46
N GLU A 182 -3.10 3.36 -25.07
CA GLU A 182 -3.87 4.51 -25.56
C GLU A 182 -5.23 4.56 -24.87
N GLY A 183 -5.66 5.76 -24.49
CA GLY A 183 -6.94 6.01 -23.82
C GLY A 183 -6.77 6.45 -22.37
N THR A 184 -7.57 5.90 -21.46
CA THR A 184 -7.60 6.34 -20.06
C THR A 184 -7.18 5.21 -19.12
N GLY A 185 -6.13 5.44 -18.34
CA GLY A 185 -5.75 4.56 -17.22
C GLY A 185 -6.81 4.62 -16.12
N GLY A 186 -7.47 3.50 -15.83
CA GLY A 186 -8.36 3.42 -14.68
C GLY A 186 -7.64 3.58 -13.35
N GLN A 187 -8.41 3.55 -12.27
CA GLN A 187 -7.90 3.63 -10.89
C GLN A 187 -6.74 2.65 -10.66
N SER A 188 -5.66 3.11 -10.02
CA SER A 188 -4.45 2.32 -9.75
C SER A 188 -3.70 1.83 -11.00
N PHE A 189 -3.70 2.60 -12.10
CA PHE A 189 -2.89 2.31 -13.28
C PHE A 189 -1.39 2.18 -12.92
N GLY A 190 -0.75 1.08 -13.32
CA GLY A 190 0.66 0.81 -12.99
C GLY A 190 0.93 0.57 -11.51
N ALA A 191 -0.07 0.14 -10.73
CA ALA A 191 0.16 -0.18 -9.33
C ALA A 191 1.15 -1.35 -9.16
N PHE A 192 2.08 -1.19 -8.22
CA PHE A 192 3.12 -2.16 -7.88
C PHE A 192 4.00 -2.58 -9.06
N LEU A 193 4.15 -1.71 -10.07
CA LEU A 193 4.85 -2.06 -11.31
C LEU A 193 6.31 -2.42 -11.04
N ALA A 194 6.69 -3.64 -11.40
CA ALA A 194 8.00 -4.22 -11.16
C ALA A 194 9.07 -3.68 -12.13
N LYS A 195 10.32 -3.77 -11.68
CA LYS A 195 11.51 -3.42 -12.46
C LYS A 195 11.56 -4.18 -13.80
N GLY A 196 11.83 -3.41 -14.87
CA GLY A 196 11.92 -3.89 -16.24
C GLY A 196 10.62 -3.75 -17.05
N ILE A 197 9.51 -3.33 -16.42
CA ILE A 197 8.27 -2.98 -17.11
C ILE A 197 8.19 -1.45 -17.28
N THR A 198 7.98 -1.02 -18.52
CA THR A 198 7.66 0.36 -18.88
C THR A 198 6.22 0.43 -19.36
N MET A 199 5.38 1.21 -18.69
CA MET A 199 4.03 1.55 -19.14
C MET A 199 4.00 2.99 -19.67
N TYR A 200 3.78 3.14 -20.97
CA TYR A 200 3.74 4.42 -21.66
C TYR A 200 2.30 4.72 -22.11
N LEU A 201 1.60 5.59 -21.39
CA LEU A 201 0.21 5.94 -21.66
C LEU A 201 0.09 7.25 -22.45
N ILE A 202 -0.57 7.16 -23.60
CA ILE A 202 -1.01 8.29 -24.40
C ILE A 202 -2.48 8.55 -24.07
N GLY A 203 -2.73 9.63 -23.33
CA GLY A 203 -4.04 9.97 -22.77
C GLY A 203 -3.90 10.46 -21.32
N ASP A 204 -4.78 10.01 -20.44
CA ASP A 204 -4.87 10.43 -19.03
C ASP A 204 -5.02 9.23 -18.08
N ALA A 205 -4.76 9.39 -16.79
CA ALA A 205 -5.00 8.32 -15.80
C ALA A 205 -5.72 8.82 -14.55
N ASN A 206 -6.44 7.92 -13.88
CA ASN A 206 -7.19 8.24 -12.68
C ASN A 206 -6.31 8.17 -11.41
N ASP A 207 -6.95 8.23 -10.24
CA ASP A 207 -6.28 8.22 -8.95
C ASP A 207 -5.41 6.96 -8.75
N TYR A 208 -4.45 7.07 -7.84
CA TYR A 208 -3.54 5.99 -7.45
C TYR A 208 -2.61 5.50 -8.58
N THR A 209 -2.45 6.28 -9.64
CA THR A 209 -1.47 5.95 -10.69
C THR A 209 -0.09 5.76 -10.07
N GLY A 210 0.55 4.62 -10.36
CA GLY A 210 1.82 4.23 -9.76
C GLY A 210 1.79 3.94 -8.25
N LYS A 211 0.62 3.63 -7.66
CA LYS A 211 0.51 3.21 -6.26
C LYS A 211 1.49 2.08 -5.95
N GLY A 212 2.34 2.27 -4.95
CA GLY A 212 3.35 1.30 -4.54
C GLY A 212 4.34 0.94 -5.64
N LEU A 213 4.66 1.87 -6.57
CA LEU A 213 5.64 1.64 -7.64
C LEU A 213 6.91 0.97 -7.08
N SER A 214 7.35 -0.10 -7.75
CA SER A 214 8.39 -1.01 -7.25
C SER A 214 9.43 -1.33 -8.34
N GLY A 215 9.96 -0.27 -8.95
CA GLY A 215 11.09 -0.33 -9.87
C GLY A 215 10.73 -0.21 -11.35
N GLY A 216 9.44 -0.30 -11.70
CA GLY A 216 8.98 -0.06 -13.06
C GLY A 216 9.03 1.42 -13.47
N ARG A 217 8.76 1.68 -14.75
CA ARG A 217 8.64 3.02 -15.31
C ARG A 217 7.22 3.31 -15.77
N ILE A 218 6.67 4.45 -15.35
CA ILE A 218 5.36 4.94 -15.81
C ILE A 218 5.56 6.27 -16.52
N VAL A 219 4.99 6.39 -17.72
CA VAL A 219 4.94 7.66 -18.45
C VAL A 219 3.49 7.92 -18.82
N VAL A 220 2.96 9.11 -18.51
CA VAL A 220 1.65 9.55 -18.97
C VAL A 220 1.79 10.89 -19.65
N ARG A 221 1.29 10.99 -20.88
CA ARG A 221 1.32 12.22 -21.66
C ARG A 221 0.06 12.37 -22.51
N PRO A 222 -0.37 13.60 -22.82
CA PRO A 222 -1.57 13.81 -23.60
C PRO A 222 -1.41 13.27 -25.03
N SER A 223 -2.54 12.95 -25.66
CA SER A 223 -2.57 12.66 -27.10
C SER A 223 -2.03 13.84 -27.91
N ILE A 224 -1.45 13.55 -29.07
CA ILE A 224 -1.07 14.58 -30.05
C ILE A 224 -2.28 15.38 -30.56
N ASP A 225 -3.49 14.85 -30.37
CA ASP A 225 -4.75 15.53 -30.71
C ASP A 225 -5.23 16.50 -29.63
N PHE A 226 -4.62 16.48 -28.45
CA PHE A 226 -4.90 17.46 -27.41
C PHE A 226 -4.46 18.86 -27.88
N ARG A 227 -5.32 19.87 -27.66
CA ARG A 227 -5.08 21.26 -28.08
C ARG A 227 -4.92 22.22 -26.89
N GLY A 228 -5.02 21.71 -25.67
CA GLY A 228 -4.79 22.48 -24.45
C GLY A 228 -3.31 22.54 -24.07
N ASP A 229 -3.05 23.29 -23.00
CA ASP A 229 -1.73 23.46 -22.41
C ASP A 229 -1.52 22.39 -21.31
N ALA A 230 -0.58 21.46 -21.50
CA ALA A 230 -0.40 20.31 -20.61
C ALA A 230 -0.15 20.76 -19.16
N VAL A 231 0.67 21.78 -18.95
CA VAL A 231 1.04 22.32 -17.62
C VAL A 231 -0.14 22.93 -16.86
N LYS A 232 -1.28 23.16 -17.53
CA LYS A 232 -2.50 23.74 -16.95
C LYS A 232 -3.66 22.75 -16.84
N ASN A 233 -3.46 21.49 -17.24
CA ASN A 233 -4.53 20.50 -17.30
C ASN A 233 -4.16 19.24 -16.53
N THR A 234 -5.13 18.67 -15.85
CA THR A 234 -4.95 17.43 -15.09
C THR A 234 -4.70 16.26 -16.04
N ILE A 235 -3.62 15.53 -15.78
CA ILE A 235 -3.24 14.32 -16.54
C ILE A 235 -3.33 13.06 -15.68
N VAL A 236 -3.17 13.20 -14.36
CA VAL A 236 -3.33 12.12 -13.38
C VAL A 236 -4.13 12.58 -12.17
N GLY A 237 -4.88 11.66 -11.57
CA GLY A 237 -5.73 11.93 -10.40
C GLY A 237 -4.97 12.14 -9.08
N ASN A 238 -5.60 11.77 -7.98
CA ASN A 238 -5.13 11.95 -6.62
C ASN A 238 -4.25 10.79 -6.14
N THR A 239 -3.47 11.01 -5.07
CA THR A 239 -2.73 9.96 -4.34
C THR A 239 -1.82 9.12 -5.27
N VAL A 240 -1.31 9.78 -6.30
CA VAL A 240 -0.36 9.25 -7.29
C VAL A 240 0.94 8.92 -6.58
N LEU A 241 1.54 7.77 -6.93
CA LEU A 241 2.77 7.24 -6.31
C LEU A 241 2.68 6.97 -4.80
N TYR A 242 1.48 6.70 -4.28
CA TYR A 242 1.31 6.39 -2.87
C TYR A 242 2.20 5.23 -2.43
N GLY A 243 3.16 5.49 -1.54
CA GLY A 243 4.03 4.45 -0.99
C GLY A 243 5.04 3.88 -2.01
N ALA A 244 5.31 4.59 -3.10
CA ALA A 244 6.28 4.16 -4.11
C ALA A 244 7.68 4.01 -3.49
N THR A 245 8.30 2.84 -3.70
CA THR A 245 9.59 2.49 -3.06
C THR A 245 10.77 2.66 -4.00
N THR A 246 10.62 2.34 -5.28
CA THR A 246 11.64 2.48 -6.32
C THR A 246 10.95 2.66 -7.68
N GLY A 247 11.71 3.07 -8.71
CA GLY A 247 11.19 3.23 -10.08
C GLY A 247 11.04 4.70 -10.48
N GLU A 248 10.49 4.92 -11.67
CA GLU A 248 10.45 6.24 -12.30
C GLU A 248 9.04 6.56 -12.82
N ALA A 249 8.60 7.80 -12.64
CA ALA A 249 7.30 8.25 -13.12
C ALA A 249 7.37 9.64 -13.76
N PHE A 250 6.84 9.78 -14.97
CA PHE A 250 6.88 11.02 -15.74
C PHE A 250 5.47 11.38 -16.20
N PHE A 251 4.99 12.54 -15.78
CA PHE A 251 3.64 13.01 -16.05
C PHE A 251 3.69 14.36 -16.76
N SER A 252 3.32 14.37 -18.05
CA SER A 252 3.19 15.62 -18.81
C SER A 252 1.81 16.22 -18.55
N GLY A 253 1.69 16.89 -17.41
CA GLY A 253 0.53 17.63 -16.96
C GLY A 253 0.40 17.66 -15.44
N VAL A 254 -0.75 18.11 -14.95
CA VAL A 254 -0.99 18.35 -13.52
C VAL A 254 -1.50 17.10 -12.82
N ALA A 255 -0.93 16.77 -11.66
CA ALA A 255 -1.48 15.76 -10.76
C ALA A 255 -2.53 16.35 -9.80
N GLY A 256 -3.44 15.53 -9.32
CA GLY A 256 -4.39 15.89 -8.28
C GLY A 256 -3.75 16.09 -6.89
N GLU A 257 -4.57 15.94 -5.85
CA GLU A 257 -4.13 16.08 -4.46
C GLU A 257 -3.26 14.89 -4.02
N ARG A 258 -2.42 15.11 -3.02
CA ARG A 258 -1.56 14.06 -2.41
C ARG A 258 -0.64 13.36 -3.40
N PHE A 259 -0.15 14.08 -4.40
CA PHE A 259 0.90 13.57 -5.27
C PHE A 259 2.14 13.16 -4.44
N ALA A 260 2.69 11.98 -4.71
CA ALA A 260 3.86 11.44 -4.02
C ALA A 260 3.68 11.27 -2.49
N VAL A 261 2.45 11.09 -2.02
CA VAL A 261 2.19 10.83 -0.58
C VAL A 261 2.89 9.55 -0.13
N ARG A 262 3.64 9.62 0.97
CA ARG A 262 4.44 8.49 1.50
C ARG A 262 5.42 7.88 0.49
N LEU A 263 5.88 8.64 -0.50
CA LEU A 263 6.91 8.18 -1.43
C LEU A 263 8.21 7.93 -0.64
N SER A 264 8.82 6.76 -0.83
CA SER A 264 9.95 6.29 -0.02
C SER A 264 11.24 6.01 -0.81
N GLY A 265 11.23 6.13 -2.14
CA GLY A 265 12.46 5.98 -2.93
C GLY A 265 12.34 6.01 -4.46
N ALA A 266 11.17 6.35 -5.01
CA ALA A 266 11.00 6.52 -6.46
C ALA A 266 11.44 7.92 -6.95
N THR A 267 11.62 8.05 -8.26
CA THR A 267 11.87 9.34 -8.92
C THR A 267 10.63 9.75 -9.71
N ALA A 268 10.20 11.01 -9.59
CA ALA A 268 9.02 11.49 -10.31
C ALA A 268 9.19 12.90 -10.87
N VAL A 269 8.62 13.14 -12.06
CA VAL A 269 8.49 14.47 -12.66
C VAL A 269 7.02 14.71 -13.00
N VAL A 270 6.49 15.87 -12.61
CA VAL A 270 5.12 16.30 -12.90
C VAL A 270 5.10 17.79 -13.21
N GLU A 271 4.13 18.27 -14.00
CA GLU A 271 4.05 19.69 -14.41
C GLU A 271 3.19 20.54 -13.46
N GLY A 272 2.72 19.97 -12.35
CA GLY A 272 1.97 20.65 -11.31
C GLY A 272 1.29 19.66 -10.37
N THR A 273 0.85 20.11 -9.19
CA THR A 273 0.15 19.25 -8.24
C THR A 273 -0.89 20.02 -7.43
N GLY A 274 -1.94 19.33 -7.01
CA GLY A 274 -2.90 19.84 -6.02
C GLY A 274 -2.31 19.96 -4.61
N ASP A 275 -3.21 20.11 -3.62
CA ASP A 275 -2.84 20.22 -2.20
C ASP A 275 -2.13 18.95 -1.70
N HIS A 276 -1.29 19.10 -0.67
CA HIS A 276 -0.61 18.00 0.03
C HIS A 276 0.41 17.21 -0.83
N GLY A 277 1.03 17.87 -1.81
CA GLY A 277 2.15 17.26 -2.55
C GLY A 277 3.30 16.86 -1.62
N CYS A 278 3.89 15.68 -1.85
CA CYS A 278 4.97 15.09 -1.06
C CYS A 278 4.65 14.90 0.44
N GLU A 279 3.36 14.85 0.82
CA GLU A 279 2.95 14.59 2.21
C GLU A 279 3.52 13.24 2.70
N TYR A 280 4.15 13.24 3.88
CA TYR A 280 4.79 12.05 4.47
C TYR A 280 5.86 11.35 3.62
N MET A 281 6.44 12.04 2.63
CA MET A 281 7.55 11.48 1.84
C MET A 281 8.76 11.19 2.74
N THR A 282 9.38 10.03 2.57
CA THR A 282 10.49 9.53 3.41
C THR A 282 11.78 9.23 2.62
N GLY A 283 11.76 9.36 1.30
CA GLY A 283 12.90 9.12 0.42
C GLY A 283 12.53 9.34 -1.04
N GLY A 284 13.50 9.31 -1.95
CA GLY A 284 13.28 9.51 -3.40
C GLY A 284 13.45 10.97 -3.85
N THR A 285 13.14 11.22 -5.12
CA THR A 285 13.33 12.54 -5.75
C THR A 285 12.11 12.93 -6.57
N VAL A 286 11.56 14.11 -6.29
CA VAL A 286 10.38 14.64 -7.00
C VAL A 286 10.74 15.96 -7.66
N ALA A 287 10.36 16.17 -8.91
CA ALA A 287 10.40 17.47 -9.57
C ALA A 287 8.98 17.89 -9.97
N VAL A 288 8.59 19.09 -9.54
CA VAL A 288 7.32 19.74 -9.90
C VAL A 288 7.64 20.95 -10.77
N LEU A 289 7.28 20.88 -12.05
CA LEU A 289 7.61 21.88 -13.07
C LEU A 289 6.51 22.94 -13.25
N GLY A 290 5.73 23.20 -12.19
CA GLY A 290 4.66 24.18 -12.21
C GLY A 290 3.99 24.33 -10.85
N LYS A 291 2.79 24.91 -10.84
CA LYS A 291 2.08 25.28 -9.62
C LYS A 291 1.83 24.09 -8.66
N THR A 292 2.06 24.35 -7.38
CA THR A 292 1.69 23.45 -6.27
C THR A 292 0.45 23.95 -5.53
N GLY A 293 -0.27 23.03 -4.89
CA GLY A 293 -1.28 23.34 -3.88
C GLY A 293 -0.69 23.60 -2.49
N ARG A 294 -1.56 23.81 -1.51
CA ARG A 294 -1.23 24.12 -0.12
C ARG A 294 -0.68 22.91 0.63
N ASN A 295 -0.02 23.20 1.76
CA ASN A 295 0.49 22.21 2.71
C ASN A 295 1.43 21.18 2.04
N PHE A 296 2.20 21.63 1.05
CA PHE A 296 3.23 20.82 0.39
C PHE A 296 4.30 20.40 1.42
N ALA A 297 4.83 19.19 1.29
CA ALA A 297 5.85 18.59 2.16
C ALA A 297 5.45 18.42 3.65
N ALA A 298 4.16 18.45 3.97
CA ALA A 298 3.71 18.19 5.34
C ALA A 298 4.11 16.79 5.83
N GLY A 299 4.85 16.71 6.93
CA GLY A 299 5.35 15.46 7.47
C GLY A 299 6.41 14.77 6.60
N MET A 300 6.95 15.44 5.59
CA MET A 300 8.05 14.93 4.78
C MET A 300 9.31 14.83 5.64
N SER A 301 9.79 13.61 5.86
CA SER A 301 10.92 13.31 6.74
C SER A 301 12.17 12.86 5.99
N GLY A 302 12.11 12.73 4.67
CA GLY A 302 13.25 12.35 3.84
C GLY A 302 12.98 12.42 2.34
N GLY A 303 14.05 12.46 1.54
CA GLY A 303 14.04 12.66 0.10
C GLY A 303 14.20 14.14 -0.30
N VAL A 304 14.15 14.42 -1.61
CA VAL A 304 14.35 15.77 -2.17
C VAL A 304 13.21 16.11 -3.13
N ALA A 305 12.66 17.32 -3.00
CA ALA A 305 11.66 17.85 -3.92
C ALA A 305 12.14 19.15 -4.55
N TYR A 306 12.26 19.18 -5.88
CA TYR A 306 12.52 20.37 -6.67
C TYR A 306 11.19 20.97 -7.12
N VAL A 307 11.00 22.26 -6.89
CA VAL A 307 9.78 22.96 -7.29
C VAL A 307 10.15 24.17 -8.14
N TYR A 308 9.59 24.22 -9.34
CA TYR A 308 9.66 25.39 -10.19
C TYR A 308 8.64 26.43 -9.70
N ASP A 309 9.12 27.41 -8.93
CA ASP A 309 8.31 28.47 -8.34
C ASP A 309 8.05 29.61 -9.34
N GLU A 310 7.10 29.40 -10.25
CA GLU A 310 6.77 30.34 -11.32
C GLU A 310 6.17 31.67 -10.82
N ASP A 311 5.44 31.63 -9.69
CA ASP A 311 4.72 32.78 -9.14
C ASP A 311 5.39 33.40 -7.90
N GLY A 312 6.48 32.82 -7.42
CA GLY A 312 7.21 33.28 -6.23
C GLY A 312 6.44 33.02 -4.92
N LEU A 313 5.38 32.22 -4.95
CA LEU A 313 4.48 32.00 -3.81
C LEU A 313 4.64 30.60 -3.20
N PHE A 314 5.56 29.76 -3.69
CA PHE A 314 5.74 28.40 -3.17
C PHE A 314 5.99 28.38 -1.65
N ALA A 315 6.76 29.32 -1.13
CA ALA A 315 7.04 29.44 0.31
C ALA A 315 5.76 29.53 1.17
N THR A 316 4.69 30.15 0.66
CA THR A 316 3.41 30.29 1.39
C THR A 316 2.58 29.01 1.36
N ARG A 317 2.89 28.09 0.45
CA ARG A 317 2.19 26.82 0.22
C ARG A 317 2.93 25.63 0.84
N CYS A 318 4.21 25.80 1.17
CA CYS A 318 5.06 24.78 1.77
C CYS A 318 4.90 24.72 3.30
N ASN A 319 4.82 23.51 3.85
CA ASN A 319 4.84 23.27 5.28
C ASN A 319 6.28 22.98 5.73
N THR A 320 6.91 23.95 6.38
CA THR A 320 8.32 23.89 6.77
C THR A 320 8.57 23.28 8.16
N SER A 321 7.61 22.52 8.72
CA SER A 321 7.76 21.93 10.06
C SER A 321 8.85 20.85 10.15
N MET A 322 9.13 20.17 9.04
CA MET A 322 10.13 19.10 8.95
C MET A 322 11.10 19.22 7.76
N VAL A 323 10.96 20.27 6.94
CA VAL A 323 11.78 20.48 5.74
C VAL A 323 12.42 21.86 5.76
N SER A 324 13.63 21.96 5.21
CA SER A 324 14.25 23.22 4.79
C SER A 324 13.92 23.50 3.33
N MET A 325 14.03 24.76 2.92
CA MET A 325 13.81 25.19 1.55
C MET A 325 14.94 26.11 1.15
N ASP A 326 15.69 25.69 0.15
CA ASP A 326 16.86 26.39 -0.36
C ASP A 326 16.70 26.64 -1.86
N ARG A 327 17.23 27.76 -2.34
CA ARG A 327 17.20 28.08 -3.76
C ARG A 327 18.28 27.28 -4.47
N VAL A 328 17.90 26.58 -5.53
CA VAL A 328 18.88 25.93 -6.41
C VAL A 328 19.71 26.99 -7.12
N VAL A 329 21.01 27.03 -6.85
CA VAL A 329 21.98 27.94 -7.49
C VAL A 329 22.76 27.25 -8.61
N THR A 330 23.36 28.06 -9.50
CA THR A 330 24.15 27.54 -10.63
C THR A 330 25.41 26.82 -10.14
N THR A 331 25.95 25.89 -10.92
CA THR A 331 27.20 25.17 -10.58
C THR A 331 28.35 26.13 -10.22
N SER A 332 28.48 27.25 -10.94
CA SER A 332 29.46 28.29 -10.62
C SER A 332 29.27 28.92 -9.24
N GLU A 333 28.02 29.12 -8.82
CA GLU A 333 27.70 29.65 -7.50
C GLU A 333 27.89 28.58 -6.42
N GLN A 334 27.55 27.32 -6.69
CA GLN A 334 27.76 26.21 -5.74
C GLN A 334 29.24 26.09 -5.34
N HIS A 335 30.17 26.22 -6.29
CA HIS A 335 31.61 26.20 -6.01
C HIS A 335 32.12 27.34 -5.11
N THR A 336 31.28 28.34 -4.80
CA THR A 336 31.58 29.40 -3.82
C THR A 336 31.05 29.10 -2.41
N HIS A 337 30.24 28.05 -2.27
CA HIS A 337 29.69 27.53 -1.02
C HIS A 337 30.37 26.21 -0.60
N ASP A 338 30.10 25.75 0.62
CA ASP A 338 30.61 24.46 1.10
C ASP A 338 30.09 23.34 0.18
N GLN A 339 30.92 22.33 -0.09
CA GLN A 339 30.56 21.18 -0.92
C GLN A 339 29.37 20.41 -0.34
N ALA A 340 29.14 20.50 0.97
CA ALA A 340 27.96 19.96 1.62
C ALA A 340 26.63 20.59 1.17
N ASP A 341 26.67 21.81 0.60
CA ASP A 341 25.50 22.58 0.18
C ASP A 341 25.22 22.48 -1.34
N TRP A 342 26.00 21.66 -2.06
CA TRP A 342 25.85 21.51 -3.50
C TRP A 342 24.59 20.73 -3.85
N HIS A 343 23.89 21.18 -4.90
CA HIS A 343 22.68 20.54 -5.40
C HIS A 343 22.96 19.52 -6.52
N ALA A 344 24.19 19.50 -7.05
CA ALA A 344 24.71 18.51 -8.00
C ALA A 344 26.25 18.44 -7.92
N GLU A 345 26.83 17.29 -8.28
CA GLU A 345 28.27 17.17 -8.58
C GLU A 345 28.63 17.80 -9.92
#